data_AF-A0A812LAL7-F1
#
_entry.id   AF-A0A812LAL7-F1
#
_cell.length_a   1.000
_cell.length_b   1.000
_cell.length_c   1.000
_cell.angle_alpha   90.00
_cell.angle_beta   90.00
_cell.angle_gamma   90.00
#
_symmetry.space_group_name_H-M   'P 1'
#
loop_
_entity.id
_entity.type
_entity.pdbx_description
1 polymer ?
#
loop_
_entity_poly.entity_id
_entity_poly.type
_entity_poly.pdbx_seq_one_letter_code
_entity_poly.pdbx_strand_id
1 'polypeptide(L)'
;MADAAATENRPQLRTAETETAIRLAIALSERIRGHGERIGDTILVPTSQGTLRPSQRCVFNNMRWLSDEEQQKRSRAVTSSGLDWVHQSISNEVAQTLQVQGLSTQVAAEALATADEGEKDPEWFEAAGQQEALTARLRSLIRDMLDQASAQDLGLFKALLQNADDATATEINFVWDWRSFGGQSLMSPEMARWQGPCLWAHNNAKFSPQEQCL
;
A
#
# COMPACT_ATOMS: atom_id res chain seq x y z
N MET A 1 16.57 15.85 31.87
CA MET A 1 16.15 16.87 32.85
C MET A 1 15.58 18.04 32.08
N ALA A 2 14.31 18.36 32.38
CA ALA A 2 13.57 19.59 32.08
C ALA A 2 13.44 20.07 30.61
N ASP A 3 12.26 19.85 30.03
CA ASP A 3 11.43 20.97 29.53
C ASP A 3 9.97 20.47 29.48
N ALA A 4 9.27 20.47 30.61
CA ALA A 4 8.33 21.52 30.99
C ALA A 4 7.22 21.73 29.95
N ALA A 5 6.03 21.23 30.30
CA ALA A 5 4.78 21.48 29.62
C ALA A 5 4.55 22.99 29.48
N ALA A 6 4.89 23.54 28.31
CA ALA A 6 4.45 24.86 27.90
C ALA A 6 2.97 24.72 27.51
N THR A 7 2.09 24.94 28.49
CA THR A 7 0.69 25.26 28.27
C THR A 7 0.65 26.59 27.52
N GLU A 8 0.83 26.57 26.19
CA GLU A 8 0.69 27.75 25.35
C GLU A 8 -0.73 28.29 25.55
N ASN A 9 -0.82 29.50 26.10
CA ASN A 9 -2.04 30.28 26.19
C ASN A 9 -2.41 30.72 24.76
N ARG A 10 -3.02 29.81 24.01
CA ARG A 10 -3.31 29.99 22.59
C ARG A 10 -4.56 30.88 22.45
N PRO A 11 -4.53 31.89 21.57
CA PRO A 11 -5.67 32.77 21.38
C PRO A 11 -6.85 31.95 20.85
N GLN A 12 -7.88 31.83 21.67
CA GLN A 12 -9.14 31.20 21.30
C GLN A 12 -9.90 32.15 20.38
N LEU A 13 -10.25 31.67 19.20
CA LEU A 13 -11.04 32.42 18.22
C LEU A 13 -12.44 32.62 18.76
N ARG A 14 -12.99 33.81 18.56
CA ARG A 14 -14.40 34.09 18.79
C ARG A 14 -15.24 33.34 17.75
N THR A 15 -16.52 33.13 18.04
CA THR A 15 -17.43 32.39 17.15
C THR A 15 -17.43 32.91 15.70
N ALA A 16 -17.44 34.24 15.51
CA ALA A 16 -17.39 34.86 14.18
C ALA A 16 -16.06 34.65 13.45
N GLU A 17 -14.94 34.60 14.19
CA GLU A 17 -13.61 34.36 13.64
C GLU A 17 -13.47 32.89 13.23
N THR A 18 -14.00 31.96 14.04
CA THR A 18 -14.06 30.53 13.70
C THR A 18 -14.90 30.29 12.46
N GLU A 19 -16.07 30.93 12.33
CA GLU A 19 -16.91 30.80 11.13
C GLU A 19 -16.19 31.32 9.88
N THR A 20 -15.47 32.44 10.02
CA THR A 20 -14.65 33.00 8.93
C THR A 20 -13.52 32.05 8.55
N ALA A 21 -12.83 31.47 9.53
CA ALA A 21 -11.77 30.49 9.30
C ALA A 21 -12.29 29.23 8.58
N ILE A 22 -13.49 28.75 8.93
CA ILE A 22 -14.12 27.61 8.26
C ILE A 22 -14.43 27.94 6.80
N ARG A 23 -15.02 29.10 6.52
CA ARG A 23 -15.32 29.54 5.16
C ARG A 23 -14.05 29.68 4.31
N LEU A 24 -12.98 30.20 4.90
CA LEU A 24 -11.67 30.28 4.25
C LEU A 24 -11.09 28.89 3.95
N ALA A 25 -11.17 27.95 4.90
CA ALA A 25 -10.71 26.58 4.69
C ALA A 25 -11.43 25.89 3.52
N ILE A 26 -12.76 26.08 3.41
CA ILE A 26 -13.56 25.54 2.31
C ILE A 26 -13.14 26.17 0.97
N ALA A 27 -13.07 27.51 0.91
CA ALA A 27 -12.69 28.24 -0.30
C ALA A 27 -11.27 27.88 -0.79
N LEU A 28 -10.32 27.71 0.13
CA LEU A 28 -8.97 27.23 -0.19
C LEU A 28 -9.01 25.83 -0.79
N SER A 29 -9.80 24.92 -0.21
CA SER A 29 -9.97 23.56 -0.75
C SER A 29 -10.54 23.56 -2.17
N GLU A 30 -11.53 24.40 -2.46
CA GLU A 30 -12.08 24.55 -3.82
C GLU A 30 -11.04 25.07 -4.81
N ARG A 31 -10.25 26.06 -4.38
CA ARG A 31 -9.17 26.64 -5.19
C ARG A 31 -8.09 25.61 -5.54
N ILE A 32 -7.66 24.81 -4.56
CA ILE A 32 -6.65 23.75 -4.74
C ILE A 32 -7.16 22.71 -5.75
N ARG A 33 -8.42 22.25 -5.61
CA ARG A 33 -9.02 21.28 -6.54
C ARG A 33 -9.16 21.83 -7.96
N GLY A 34 -9.57 23.09 -8.10
CA GLY A 34 -9.90 23.70 -9.39
C GLY A 34 -8.70 24.13 -10.23
N HIS A 35 -7.59 24.54 -9.60
CA HIS A 35 -6.46 25.15 -10.31
C HIS A 35 -5.14 24.38 -10.21
N GLY A 36 -5.10 23.27 -9.48
CA GLY A 36 -3.88 22.45 -9.34
C GLY A 36 -2.70 23.20 -8.71
N GLU A 37 -2.98 24.27 -7.96
CA GLU A 37 -1.97 25.05 -7.25
C GLU A 37 -1.28 24.16 -6.20
N ARG A 38 0.06 24.11 -6.26
CA ARG A 38 0.87 23.42 -5.25
C ARG A 38 0.93 24.28 -4.01
N ILE A 39 0.45 23.72 -2.90
CA ILE A 39 0.54 24.33 -1.57
C ILE A 39 2.01 24.28 -1.15
N GLY A 40 2.69 25.43 -1.13
CA GLY A 40 4.08 25.55 -0.67
C GLY A 40 4.21 25.77 0.85
N ASP A 41 3.16 26.29 1.50
CA ASP A 41 3.18 26.71 2.90
C ASP A 41 2.28 25.87 3.80
N THR A 42 2.57 25.88 5.10
CA THR A 42 1.76 25.23 6.14
C THR A 42 0.34 25.80 6.18
N ILE A 43 -0.65 24.99 5.78
CA ILE A 43 -2.07 25.37 5.88
C ILE A 43 -2.50 25.34 7.33
N LEU A 44 -3.11 26.43 7.79
CA LEU A 44 -3.78 26.50 9.07
C LEU A 44 -5.25 26.10 8.93
N VAL A 45 -5.70 25.17 9.74
CA VAL A 45 -7.09 24.69 9.79
C VAL A 45 -7.72 25.02 11.16
N PRO A 46 -9.01 25.39 11.19
CA PRO A 46 -9.71 25.59 12.45
C PRO A 46 -9.98 24.26 13.14
N THR A 47 -9.68 24.21 14.43
CA THR A 47 -9.90 23.05 15.29
C THR A 47 -11.26 23.13 15.99
N SER A 48 -11.70 22.01 16.54
CA SER A 48 -12.92 21.94 17.37
C SER A 48 -12.81 22.75 18.66
N GLN A 49 -11.60 23.15 19.07
CA GLN A 49 -11.34 24.00 20.24
C GLN A 49 -11.37 25.50 19.91
N GLY A 50 -11.68 25.87 18.66
CA GLY A 50 -11.70 27.27 18.22
C GLY A 50 -10.29 27.85 18.11
N THR A 51 -9.30 27.07 17.69
CA THR A 51 -7.93 27.57 17.42
C THR A 51 -7.51 27.23 16.01
N LEU A 52 -6.56 27.97 15.44
CA LEU A 52 -5.93 27.62 14.16
C LEU A 52 -4.69 26.77 14.43
N ARG A 53 -4.61 25.62 13.76
CA ARG A 53 -3.42 24.75 13.80
C ARG A 53 -2.96 24.34 12.42
N PRO A 54 -1.64 24.11 12.24
CA PRO A 54 -1.11 23.44 11.05
C PRO A 54 -1.88 22.15 10.73
N SER A 55 -2.18 21.91 9.46
CA SER A 55 -2.89 20.70 9.00
C SER A 55 -2.19 19.41 9.44
N GLN A 56 -0.85 19.42 9.54
CA GLN A 56 -0.04 18.29 10.01
C GLN A 56 -0.21 17.99 11.51
N ARG A 57 -0.77 18.92 12.29
CA ARG A 57 -1.09 18.73 13.72
C ARG A 57 -2.58 18.52 13.97
N CYS A 58 -3.34 18.25 12.92
CA CYS A 58 -4.77 18.03 12.98
C CYS A 58 -5.17 16.67 12.40
N VAL A 59 -6.29 16.15 12.89
CA VAL A 59 -6.89 14.88 12.45
C VAL A 59 -8.38 15.07 12.18
N PHE A 60 -8.89 14.37 11.17
CA PHE A 60 -10.33 14.29 10.91
C PHE A 60 -10.84 12.84 11.00
N ASN A 61 -12.10 12.68 11.40
CA ASN A 61 -12.70 11.36 11.57
C ASN A 61 -13.22 10.81 10.23
N ASN A 62 -12.41 9.99 9.58
CA ASN A 62 -12.79 9.21 8.40
C ASN A 62 -13.27 7.79 8.72
N MET A 63 -13.41 7.43 10.00
CA MET A 63 -13.85 6.11 10.46
C MET A 63 -15.14 6.21 11.26
N ARG A 64 -16.15 6.86 10.67
CA ARG A 64 -17.46 7.09 11.32
C ARG A 64 -18.32 5.83 11.48
N TRP A 65 -17.89 4.70 10.91
CA TRP A 65 -18.56 3.40 11.03
C TRP A 65 -18.23 2.66 12.35
N LEU A 66 -17.28 3.17 13.14
CA LEU A 66 -16.90 2.59 14.42
C LEU A 66 -17.99 2.83 15.49
N SER A 67 -18.04 1.95 16.49
CA SER A 67 -18.95 2.14 17.63
C SER A 67 -18.61 3.40 18.43
N ASP A 68 -19.58 3.98 19.12
CA ASP A 68 -19.37 5.19 19.95
C ASP A 68 -18.27 4.98 21.00
N GLU A 69 -18.17 3.77 21.56
CA GLU A 69 -17.11 3.39 22.51
C GLU A 69 -15.72 3.45 21.88
N GLU A 70 -15.55 2.89 20.68
CA GLU A 70 -14.29 2.95 19.93
C GLU A 70 -13.96 4.37 19.48
N GLN A 71 -14.95 5.15 19.05
CA GLN A 71 -14.77 6.56 18.70
C GLN A 71 -14.29 7.35 19.91
N GLN A 72 -14.85 7.10 21.10
CA GLN A 72 -14.41 7.75 22.33
C GLN A 72 -13.00 7.34 22.73
N LYS A 73 -12.66 6.05 22.62
CA LYS A 73 -11.31 5.53 22.88
C LYS A 73 -10.28 6.20 21.97
N ARG A 74 -10.55 6.26 20.66
CA ARG A 74 -9.68 6.91 19.67
C ARG A 74 -9.60 8.42 19.86
N SER A 75 -10.69 9.06 20.29
CA SER A 75 -10.69 10.49 20.65
C SER A 75 -9.74 10.83 21.78
N ARG A 76 -9.68 9.96 22.81
CA ARG A 76 -8.71 10.10 23.90
C ARG A 76 -7.27 9.89 23.41
N ALA A 77 -7.04 8.87 22.57
CA ALA A 77 -5.72 8.58 22.00
C ALA A 77 -5.16 9.74 21.16
N VAL A 78 -5.98 10.35 20.30
CA VAL A 78 -5.62 11.55 19.51
C VAL A 78 -5.25 12.73 20.42
N THR A 79 -6.03 12.93 21.49
CA THR A 79 -5.75 14.02 22.45
C THR A 79 -4.43 13.77 23.18
N SER A 80 -4.12 12.52 23.54
CA SER A 80 -2.84 12.17 24.19
C SER A 80 -1.63 12.27 23.27
N SER A 81 -1.79 12.11 21.95
CA SER A 81 -0.69 12.29 20.98
C SER A 81 -0.41 13.77 20.66
N GLY A 82 -1.13 14.71 21.27
CA GLY A 82 -0.97 16.15 21.05
C GLY A 82 -1.57 16.67 19.75
N LEU A 83 -2.35 15.84 19.05
CA LEU A 83 -3.08 16.19 17.84
C LEU A 83 -4.44 16.79 18.19
N ASP A 84 -4.93 17.70 17.34
CA ASP A 84 -6.25 18.31 17.51
C ASP A 84 -7.25 17.82 16.46
N TRP A 85 -8.52 17.73 16.85
CA TRP A 85 -9.62 17.49 15.93
C TRP A 85 -9.91 18.73 15.09
N VAL A 86 -10.00 18.55 13.77
CA VAL A 86 -10.54 19.58 12.87
C VAL A 86 -11.98 19.93 13.27
N HIS A 87 -12.37 21.19 13.06
CA HIS A 87 -13.72 21.64 13.35
C HIS A 87 -14.80 20.80 12.63
N GLN A 88 -15.89 20.47 13.33
CA GLN A 88 -16.94 19.55 12.86
C GLN A 88 -17.64 19.98 11.55
N SER A 89 -17.66 21.28 11.26
CA SER A 89 -18.22 21.83 10.02
C SER A 89 -17.35 21.61 8.78
N ILE A 90 -16.10 21.16 8.94
CA ILE A 90 -15.22 20.82 7.82
C ILE A 90 -15.49 19.37 7.43
N SER A 91 -15.80 19.15 6.15
CA SER A 91 -16.01 17.79 5.63
C SER A 91 -14.70 17.03 5.52
N ASN A 92 -14.78 15.69 5.53
CA ASN A 92 -13.63 14.81 5.32
C ASN A 92 -12.90 15.12 4.01
N GLU A 93 -13.67 15.47 2.97
CA GLU A 93 -13.15 15.82 1.66
C GLU A 93 -12.35 17.13 1.68
N VAL A 94 -12.84 18.15 2.41
CA VAL A 94 -12.14 19.43 2.58
C VAL A 94 -10.88 19.23 3.42
N ALA A 95 -10.98 18.51 4.54
CA ALA A 95 -9.84 18.21 5.40
C ALA A 95 -8.72 17.48 4.64
N GLN A 96 -9.07 16.48 3.82
CA GLN A 96 -8.10 15.73 3.01
C GLN A 96 -7.42 16.62 1.96
N THR A 97 -8.15 17.51 1.30
CA THR A 97 -7.57 18.47 0.33
C THR A 97 -6.62 19.47 0.99
N LEU A 98 -6.90 19.86 2.23
CA LEU A 98 -6.02 20.70 3.04
C LEU A 98 -4.86 19.93 3.70
N GLN A 99 -4.65 18.67 3.29
CA GLN A 99 -3.58 17.79 3.78
C GLN A 99 -3.65 17.46 5.27
N VAL A 100 -4.85 17.50 5.86
CA VAL A 100 -5.08 16.97 7.21
C VAL A 100 -5.03 15.45 7.16
N GLN A 101 -4.44 14.81 8.16
CA GLN A 101 -4.38 13.36 8.23
C GLN A 101 -5.73 12.75 8.66
N GLY A 102 -6.10 11.63 8.04
CA GLY A 102 -7.26 10.85 8.47
C GLY A 102 -6.95 10.04 9.72
N LEU A 103 -7.96 9.85 10.57
CA LEU A 103 -7.84 9.00 11.76
C LEU A 103 -7.39 7.57 11.40
N SER A 104 -7.79 7.04 10.23
CA SER A 104 -7.36 5.71 9.77
C SER A 104 -5.85 5.60 9.59
N THR A 105 -5.19 6.67 9.15
CA THR A 105 -3.74 6.71 8.96
C THR A 105 -3.00 6.70 10.30
N GLN A 106 -3.53 7.43 11.29
CA GLN A 106 -2.99 7.42 12.65
C GLN A 106 -3.07 6.02 13.27
N VAL A 107 -4.22 5.38 13.11
CA VAL A 107 -4.47 4.04 13.63
C VAL A 107 -3.63 2.99 12.91
N ALA A 108 -3.45 3.09 11.59
CA ALA A 108 -2.54 2.24 10.84
C ALA A 108 -1.07 2.40 11.28
N ALA A 109 -0.64 3.65 11.50
CA ALA A 109 0.71 3.95 11.98
C ALA A 109 0.97 3.39 13.38
N GLU A 110 -0.02 3.50 14.28
CA GLU A 110 0.03 2.91 15.62
C GLU A 110 0.13 1.38 15.56
N ALA A 111 -0.71 0.73 14.72
CA ALA A 111 -0.68 -0.71 14.53
C ALA A 111 0.69 -1.19 14.02
N LEU A 112 1.26 -0.47 13.06
CA LEU A 112 2.58 -0.79 12.49
C LEU A 112 3.70 -0.61 13.53
N ALA A 113 3.62 0.42 14.38
CA ALA A 113 4.58 0.65 15.45
C ALA A 113 4.54 -0.46 16.52
N THR A 114 3.37 -1.06 16.76
CA THR A 114 3.22 -2.19 17.70
C THR A 114 3.59 -3.54 17.10
N ALA A 115 3.61 -3.67 15.76
CA ALA A 115 3.92 -4.93 15.08
C ALA A 115 5.42 -5.32 15.13
N ASP A 116 6.31 -4.36 15.40
CA ASP A 116 7.76 -4.59 15.47
C ASP A 116 8.19 -5.34 16.76
N GLU A 117 7.29 -5.51 17.74
CA GLU A 117 7.54 -6.20 19.02
C GLU A 117 7.18 -7.70 19.02
N GLY A 118 7.22 -8.37 17.86
CA GLY A 118 7.12 -9.84 17.77
C GLY A 118 5.76 -10.42 18.15
N GLU A 119 4.74 -9.59 18.36
CA GLU A 119 3.35 -10.01 18.45
C GLU A 119 2.74 -10.12 17.05
N LYS A 120 1.91 -11.17 16.88
CA LYS A 120 1.18 -11.48 15.65
C LYS A 120 0.57 -10.23 15.03
N ASP A 121 0.60 -10.16 13.69
CA ASP A 121 -0.11 -9.15 12.90
C ASP A 121 -1.44 -8.79 13.59
N PRO A 122 -1.70 -7.49 13.88
CA PRO A 122 -2.91 -7.12 14.59
C PRO A 122 -4.13 -7.65 13.84
N GLU A 123 -4.88 -8.59 14.45
CA GLU A 123 -6.06 -9.26 13.86
C GLU A 123 -7.15 -8.27 13.39
N TRP A 124 -7.07 -7.01 13.81
CA TRP A 124 -7.99 -5.93 13.45
C TRP A 124 -7.50 -5.08 12.26
N PHE A 125 -6.29 -5.35 11.73
CA PHE A 125 -5.68 -4.63 10.61
C PHE A 125 -5.25 -5.61 9.53
N GLU A 126 -6.19 -5.99 8.66
CA GLU A 126 -5.88 -6.71 7.43
C GLU A 126 -5.75 -5.72 6.27
N ALA A 127 -4.70 -5.86 5.47
CA ALA A 127 -4.56 -5.11 4.23
C ALA A 127 -5.68 -5.52 3.26
N ALA A 128 -6.76 -4.74 3.22
CA ALA A 128 -7.86 -4.97 2.31
C ALA A 128 -7.48 -4.57 0.88
N GLY A 129 -7.56 -5.54 -0.04
CA GLY A 129 -7.28 -5.37 -1.47
C GLY A 129 -7.59 -6.64 -2.26
N GLN A 130 -7.64 -6.56 -3.59
CA GLN A 130 -7.80 -7.75 -4.42
C GLN A 130 -6.54 -8.61 -4.32
N GLN A 131 -6.64 -9.76 -3.66
CA GLN A 131 -5.58 -10.75 -3.61
C GLN A 131 -5.98 -11.96 -4.45
N GLU A 132 -5.25 -12.20 -5.53
CA GLU A 132 -5.33 -13.43 -6.30
C GLU A 132 -4.16 -14.32 -5.89
N ALA A 133 -4.43 -15.59 -5.56
CA ALA A 133 -3.36 -16.55 -5.30
C ALA A 133 -2.46 -16.67 -6.54
N LEU A 134 -1.13 -16.68 -6.35
CA LEU A 134 -0.17 -16.81 -7.46
C LEU A 134 -0.49 -18.00 -8.36
N THR A 135 -0.89 -19.13 -7.79
CA THR A 135 -1.27 -20.33 -8.53
C THR A 135 -2.53 -20.17 -9.37
N ALA A 136 -3.48 -19.32 -8.94
CA ALA A 136 -4.66 -18.96 -9.74
C ALA A 136 -4.26 -18.07 -10.91
N ARG A 137 -3.39 -17.08 -10.66
CA ARG A 137 -2.90 -16.19 -11.70
C ARG A 137 -2.10 -16.94 -12.78
N LEU A 138 -1.16 -17.78 -12.36
CA LEU A 138 -0.38 -18.63 -13.27
C LEU A 138 -1.28 -19.55 -14.08
N ARG A 139 -2.31 -20.14 -13.46
CA ARG A 139 -3.28 -20.98 -14.17
C ARG A 139 -4.02 -20.20 -15.25
N SER A 140 -4.46 -18.98 -14.96
CA SER A 140 -5.12 -18.12 -15.95
C SER A 140 -4.20 -17.82 -17.12
N LEU A 141 -2.95 -17.38 -16.85
CA LEU A 141 -1.99 -17.03 -17.90
C LEU A 141 -1.64 -18.24 -18.79
N ILE A 142 -1.39 -19.41 -18.19
CA ILE A 142 -1.12 -20.64 -18.95
C ILE A 142 -2.34 -21.01 -19.80
N ARG A 143 -3.55 -20.89 -19.24
CA ARG A 143 -4.79 -21.14 -19.97
C ARG A 143 -4.94 -20.17 -21.14
N ASP A 144 -4.71 -18.88 -20.95
CA ASP A 144 -4.81 -17.89 -22.03
C ASP A 144 -3.79 -18.17 -23.14
N MET A 145 -2.56 -18.57 -22.77
CA MET A 145 -1.53 -18.98 -23.73
C MET A 145 -1.88 -20.26 -24.50
N LEU A 146 -2.60 -21.21 -23.88
CA LEU A 146 -2.92 -22.51 -24.47
C LEU A 146 -4.30 -22.58 -25.13
N ASP A 147 -5.28 -21.80 -24.68
CA ASP A 147 -6.65 -21.76 -25.22
C ASP A 147 -6.74 -20.85 -26.47
N GLN A 148 -5.91 -19.80 -26.57
CA GLN A 148 -5.76 -19.00 -27.79
C GLN A 148 -4.91 -19.70 -28.86
N ALA A 149 -4.06 -20.63 -28.43
CA ALA A 149 -3.35 -21.53 -29.32
C ALA A 149 -4.33 -22.61 -29.79
N SER A 150 -4.82 -22.48 -31.01
CA SER A 150 -5.32 -23.67 -31.72
C SER A 150 -4.27 -24.78 -31.57
N ALA A 151 -4.67 -26.06 -31.49
CA ALA A 151 -3.80 -27.20 -31.16
C ALA A 151 -2.54 -27.39 -32.07
N GLN A 152 -2.28 -26.47 -33.00
CA GLN A 152 -1.14 -26.36 -33.89
C GLN A 152 -0.08 -25.33 -33.43
N ASP A 153 -0.33 -24.50 -32.42
CA ASP A 153 0.57 -23.40 -32.05
C ASP A 153 1.53 -23.74 -30.90
N LEU A 154 2.83 -23.69 -31.20
CA LEU A 154 3.98 -23.94 -30.33
C LEU A 154 4.23 -22.83 -29.28
N GLY A 155 3.18 -22.34 -28.60
CA GLY A 155 3.24 -21.14 -27.73
C GLY A 155 4.35 -21.15 -26.68
N LEU A 156 4.59 -22.30 -26.03
CA LEU A 156 5.71 -22.50 -25.10
C LEU A 156 7.07 -22.29 -25.78
N PHE A 157 7.27 -22.89 -26.96
CA PHE A 157 8.53 -22.77 -27.69
C PHE A 157 8.74 -21.35 -28.22
N LYS A 158 7.67 -20.66 -28.65
CA LYS A 158 7.73 -19.25 -29.06
C LYS A 158 8.17 -18.37 -27.89
N ALA A 159 7.62 -18.57 -26.69
CA ALA A 159 8.02 -17.83 -25.50
C ALA A 159 9.49 -18.10 -25.12
N LEU A 160 9.94 -19.36 -25.16
CA LEU A 160 11.34 -19.71 -24.88
C LEU A 160 12.31 -19.17 -25.94
N LEU A 161 11.90 -19.15 -27.21
CA LEU A 161 12.66 -18.53 -28.29
C LEU A 161 12.76 -17.02 -28.10
N GLN A 162 11.67 -16.36 -27.71
CA GLN A 162 11.68 -14.93 -27.41
C GLN A 162 12.62 -14.60 -26.26
N ASN A 163 12.61 -15.40 -25.18
CA ASN A 163 13.58 -15.23 -24.08
C ASN A 163 15.03 -15.32 -24.56
N ALA A 164 15.32 -16.21 -25.51
CA ALA A 164 16.65 -16.34 -26.10
C ALA A 164 17.01 -15.12 -26.96
N ASP A 165 16.07 -14.62 -27.76
CA ASP A 165 16.23 -13.41 -28.58
C ASP A 165 16.45 -12.16 -27.72
N ASP A 166 15.65 -11.98 -26.67
CA ASP A 166 15.76 -10.87 -25.71
C ASP A 166 17.10 -10.90 -24.96
N ALA A 167 17.60 -12.11 -24.66
CA ALA A 167 18.93 -12.32 -24.10
C ALA A 167 20.07 -12.20 -25.14
N THR A 168 19.75 -11.89 -26.40
CA THR A 168 20.69 -11.78 -27.54
C THR A 168 21.46 -13.07 -27.84
N ALA A 169 20.88 -14.23 -27.52
CA ALA A 169 21.45 -15.53 -27.84
C ALA A 169 21.46 -15.77 -29.35
N THR A 170 22.46 -16.50 -29.83
CA THR A 170 22.56 -16.87 -31.26
C THR A 170 22.00 -18.26 -31.54
N GLU A 171 21.78 -19.06 -30.51
CA GLU A 171 21.26 -20.42 -30.61
C GLU A 171 20.34 -20.76 -29.43
N ILE A 172 19.31 -21.56 -29.72
CA ILE A 172 18.48 -22.23 -28.72
C ILE A 172 18.31 -23.70 -29.12
N ASN A 173 18.45 -24.59 -28.15
CA ASN A 173 18.38 -26.04 -28.31
C ASN A 173 17.28 -26.60 -27.41
N PHE A 174 16.40 -27.42 -27.97
CA PHE A 174 15.36 -28.14 -27.23
C PHE A 174 15.69 -29.64 -27.20
N VAL A 175 15.73 -30.22 -26.00
CA VAL A 175 16.01 -31.66 -25.83
C VAL A 175 14.89 -32.27 -25.02
N TRP A 176 14.19 -33.24 -25.60
CA TRP A 176 13.26 -34.08 -24.86
C TRP A 176 14.03 -35.24 -24.22
N ASP A 177 14.14 -35.22 -22.90
CA ASP A 177 14.83 -36.23 -22.12
C ASP A 177 13.82 -37.19 -21.48
N TRP A 178 13.81 -38.44 -21.93
CA TRP A 178 12.91 -39.49 -21.43
C TRP A 178 13.42 -40.21 -20.18
N ARG A 179 14.59 -39.82 -19.64
CA ARG A 179 15.19 -40.49 -18.49
C ARG A 179 14.40 -40.19 -17.20
N SER A 180 14.48 -41.13 -16.27
CA SER A 180 14.02 -40.95 -14.89
C SER A 180 15.20 -41.11 -13.94
N PHE A 181 15.27 -40.26 -12.92
CA PHE A 181 16.35 -40.19 -11.96
C PHE A 181 15.91 -40.71 -10.57
N GLY A 182 16.87 -41.12 -9.75
CA GLY A 182 16.60 -41.57 -8.38
C GLY A 182 16.21 -40.42 -7.45
N GLY A 183 15.52 -40.75 -6.35
CA GLY A 183 15.06 -39.78 -5.33
C GLY A 183 15.84 -39.80 -4.01
N GLN A 184 17.01 -40.43 -3.97
CA GLN A 184 17.75 -40.69 -2.72
C GLN A 184 18.53 -39.48 -2.18
N SER A 185 18.75 -38.45 -3.00
CA SER A 185 19.53 -37.25 -2.63
C SER A 185 18.82 -35.97 -3.09
N LEU A 186 17.58 -35.79 -2.63
CA LEU A 186 16.75 -34.62 -2.92
C LEU A 186 16.69 -33.69 -1.71
N MET A 187 16.41 -32.40 -1.95
CA MET A 187 16.25 -31.42 -0.86
C MET A 187 15.01 -31.71 -0.01
N SER A 188 13.96 -32.25 -0.63
CA SER A 188 12.78 -32.76 0.07
C SER A 188 12.21 -34.02 -0.60
N PRO A 189 11.55 -34.92 0.13
CA PRO A 189 10.94 -36.12 -0.43
C PRO A 189 9.89 -35.82 -1.53
N GLU A 190 9.18 -34.70 -1.43
CA GLU A 190 8.13 -34.29 -2.38
C GLU A 190 8.68 -33.95 -3.77
N MET A 191 9.98 -33.67 -3.89
CA MET A 191 10.64 -33.43 -5.18
C MET A 191 10.80 -34.70 -6.02
N ALA A 192 10.63 -35.90 -5.42
CA ALA A 192 10.76 -37.15 -6.14
C ALA A 192 9.82 -37.25 -7.36
N ARG A 193 8.66 -36.58 -7.31
CA ARG A 193 7.71 -36.51 -8.42
C ARG A 193 8.23 -35.74 -9.64
N TRP A 194 9.29 -34.96 -9.50
CA TRP A 194 9.89 -34.17 -10.59
C TRP A 194 11.07 -34.85 -11.27
N GLN A 195 11.48 -36.03 -10.79
CA GLN A 195 12.64 -36.77 -11.29
C GLN A 195 12.33 -37.62 -12.55
N GLY A 196 11.24 -37.34 -13.26
CA GLY A 196 10.83 -38.06 -14.46
C GLY A 196 11.29 -37.38 -15.76
N PRO A 197 10.71 -37.81 -16.91
CA PRO A 197 10.96 -37.18 -18.20
C PRO A 197 10.75 -35.66 -18.19
N CYS A 198 11.60 -34.93 -18.91
CA CYS A 198 11.57 -33.48 -18.95
C CYS A 198 11.94 -32.92 -20.33
N LEU A 199 11.52 -31.68 -20.59
CA LEU A 199 11.94 -30.89 -21.74
C LEU A 199 13.01 -29.89 -21.29
N TRP A 200 14.21 -30.03 -21.83
CA TRP A 200 15.28 -29.04 -21.67
C TRP A 200 15.18 -27.98 -22.77
N ALA A 201 15.40 -26.72 -22.38
CA ALA A 201 15.60 -25.60 -23.29
C ALA A 201 16.90 -24.89 -22.87
N HIS A 202 17.87 -24.82 -23.78
CA HIS A 202 19.17 -24.19 -23.56
C HIS A 202 19.43 -23.15 -24.63
N ASN A 203 19.76 -21.93 -24.24
CA ASN A 203 20.32 -20.91 -25.13
C ASN A 203 21.74 -20.53 -24.67
N ASN A 204 22.55 -19.99 -25.57
CA ASN A 204 23.97 -19.71 -25.29
C ASN A 204 24.23 -18.33 -24.64
N ALA A 205 23.20 -17.59 -24.23
CA ALA A 205 23.36 -16.39 -23.44
C ALA A 205 23.55 -16.71 -21.95
N LYS A 206 24.01 -15.72 -21.17
CA LYS A 206 24.18 -15.82 -19.72
C LYS A 206 23.26 -14.84 -19.02
N PHE A 207 22.60 -15.29 -17.96
CA PHE A 207 21.81 -14.39 -17.10
C PHE A 207 22.69 -13.28 -16.53
N SER A 208 22.25 -12.04 -16.72
CA SER A 208 22.76 -10.85 -16.05
C SER A 208 22.39 -10.86 -14.55
N PRO A 209 23.10 -10.09 -13.71
CA PRO A 209 22.75 -9.96 -12.29
C PRO A 209 21.29 -9.50 -12.06
N GLN A 210 20.77 -8.65 -12.95
CA GLN A 210 19.40 -8.16 -12.88
C GLN A 210 18.37 -9.27 -13.13
N GLU A 211 18.69 -10.27 -13.94
CA GLU A 211 17.80 -11.41 -14.24
C GLU A 211 17.90 -12.53 -13.19
N GLN A 212 18.95 -12.53 -12.36
CA GLN A 212 19.15 -13.53 -11.30
C GLN A 212 18.39 -13.18 -10.01
N CYS A 213 17.96 -11.93 -9.84
CA CYS A 213 17.14 -11.51 -8.71
C CYS A 213 15.65 -11.57 -9.08
N LEU A 214 15.06 -12.77 -8.98
CA LEU A 214 13.62 -13.00 -8.90
C LEU A 214 13.29 -13.72 -7.60
#